data_AF-A0A6P1PZQ5-F1
#
_entry.id   AF-A0A6P1PZQ5-F1
#
_cell.length_a   1.000
_cell.length_b   1.000
_cell.length_c   1.000
_cell.angle_alpha   90.00
_cell.angle_beta   90.00
_cell.angle_gamma   90.00
#
_symmetry.space_group_name_H-M   'P 1'
#
loop_
_entity.id
_entity.type
_entity.pdbx_description
1 polymer ?
#
loop_
_entity_poly.entity_id
_entity_poly.type
_entity_poly.pdbx_seq_one_letter_code
_entity_poly.pdbx_strand_id
1 'polypeptide(L)'
;MMQQQRWTPEAGCKPVQPYAMADSTIPTRQETLGQVVEDILRAGQSVNRKAICSRLLVKLDGAAGTEMETHYHGLLALVLGRE
;
A
#
# COMPACT_ATOMS: atom_id res chain seq x y z
N MET A 1 10.57 -26.16 -51.90
CA MET A 1 11.22 -26.54 -50.62
C MET A 1 10.72 -25.58 -49.55
N MET A 2 10.24 -26.11 -48.43
CA MET A 2 9.49 -25.39 -47.40
C MET A 2 10.43 -24.49 -46.56
N GLN A 3 10.24 -23.17 -46.63
CA GLN A 3 10.89 -22.21 -45.74
C GLN A 3 10.29 -22.34 -44.34
N GLN A 4 11.05 -22.91 -43.40
CA GLN A 4 10.68 -22.99 -42.00
C GLN A 4 10.74 -21.59 -41.39
N GLN A 5 9.59 -20.94 -41.28
CA GLN A 5 9.45 -19.68 -40.54
C GLN A 5 9.64 -19.97 -39.04
N ARG A 6 10.85 -19.68 -38.56
CA ARG A 6 11.19 -19.70 -37.14
C ARG A 6 10.35 -18.62 -36.44
N TRP A 7 9.46 -19.03 -35.53
CA TRP A 7 8.70 -18.10 -34.68
C TRP A 7 9.70 -17.23 -33.88
N THR A 8 9.78 -15.95 -34.23
CA THR A 8 10.39 -14.90 -33.42
C THR A 8 9.29 -14.27 -32.56
N PRO A 9 9.43 -14.21 -31.22
CA PRO A 9 8.47 -13.50 -30.40
C PRO A 9 8.65 -11.98 -30.59
N GLU A 10 8.16 -11.44 -31.71
CA GLU A 10 7.91 -10.00 -31.91
C GLU A 10 6.56 -9.62 -31.28
N ALA A 11 6.22 -10.24 -30.14
CA ALA A 11 5.16 -9.76 -29.28
C ALA A 11 5.82 -8.76 -28.34
N GLY A 12 5.32 -7.52 -28.33
CA GLY A 12 5.72 -6.41 -27.47
C GLY A 12 5.57 -6.71 -25.97
N CYS A 13 6.31 -7.71 -25.48
CA CYS A 13 6.49 -8.00 -24.08
C CYS A 13 7.48 -6.96 -23.58
N LYS A 14 6.94 -5.82 -23.13
CA LYS A 14 7.71 -4.87 -22.33
C LYS A 14 8.40 -5.69 -21.24
N PRO A 15 9.74 -5.61 -21.08
CA PRO A 15 10.38 -6.29 -19.97
C PRO A 15 9.66 -5.85 -18.70
N VAL A 16 9.01 -6.80 -18.03
CA VAL A 16 8.41 -6.56 -16.73
C VAL A 16 9.55 -6.13 -15.84
N GLN A 17 9.59 -4.84 -15.54
CA GLN A 17 10.56 -4.30 -14.58
C GLN A 17 10.37 -5.11 -13.31
N PRO A 18 11.44 -5.76 -12.79
CA PRO A 18 11.37 -6.44 -11.52
C PRO A 18 10.79 -5.46 -10.50
N TYR A 19 9.74 -5.86 -9.80
CA TYR A 19 9.21 -5.08 -8.68
C TYR A 19 10.35 -4.95 -7.67
N ALA A 20 11.08 -3.84 -7.74
CA ALA A 20 12.12 -3.52 -6.79
C ALA A 20 11.42 -3.26 -5.46
N MET A 21 11.43 -4.28 -4.60
CA MET A 21 11.03 -4.15 -3.21
C MET A 21 12.11 -3.27 -2.57
N ALA A 22 11.87 -1.96 -2.57
CA ALA A 22 12.70 -1.04 -1.80
C ALA A 22 12.64 -1.51 -0.35
N ASP A 23 13.81 -1.66 0.30
CA ASP A 23 13.92 -1.94 1.72
C ASP A 23 13.54 -0.66 2.49
N SER A 24 12.28 -0.26 2.38
CA SER A 24 11.71 0.87 3.10
C SER A 24 11.20 0.35 4.43
N THR A 25 11.80 0.82 5.52
CA THR A 25 11.34 0.53 6.88
C THR A 25 9.94 1.07 7.16
N ILE A 26 9.47 2.01 6.34
CA ILE A 26 8.12 2.57 6.38
C ILE A 26 7.18 1.72 5.51
N PRO A 27 6.09 1.16 6.08
CA PRO A 27 5.11 0.40 5.32
C PRO A 27 4.40 1.28 4.29
N THR A 28 3.99 0.70 3.16
CA THR A 28 3.23 1.45 2.17
C THR A 28 1.85 1.86 2.69
N ARG A 29 1.21 2.82 2.01
CA ARG A 29 -0.15 3.28 2.32
C ARG A 29 -1.15 2.14 2.32
N GLN A 30 -1.09 1.27 1.31
CA GLN A 30 -2.01 0.13 1.20
C GLN A 30 -1.77 -0.89 2.32
N GLU A 31 -0.51 -1.23 2.61
CA GLU A 31 -0.18 -2.16 3.70
C GLU A 31 -0.68 -1.63 5.04
N THR A 32 -0.45 -0.35 5.32
CA THR A 32 -0.87 0.28 6.58
C THR A 32 -2.38 0.29 6.72
N LEU A 33 -3.11 0.70 5.67
CA LEU A 33 -4.58 0.68 5.69
C LEU A 33 -5.13 -0.75 5.78
N GLY A 34 -4.51 -1.70 5.10
CA GLY A 34 -4.83 -3.13 5.19
C GLY A 34 -4.72 -3.64 6.62
N GLN A 35 -3.59 -3.37 7.29
CA GLN A 35 -3.38 -3.73 8.70
C GLN A 35 -4.40 -3.06 9.63
N VAL A 36 -4.75 -1.79 9.40
CA VAL A 36 -5.77 -1.10 10.20
C VAL A 36 -7.13 -1.74 10.03
N VAL A 37 -7.53 -2.07 8.80
CA VAL A 37 -8.80 -2.74 8.52
C VAL A 37 -8.83 -4.14 9.14
N GLU A 38 -7.75 -4.90 9.01
CA GLU A 38 -7.59 -6.21 9.65
C GLU A 38 -7.73 -6.13 11.17
N ASP A 39 -7.09 -5.15 11.82
CA ASP A 39 -7.18 -4.94 13.27
C ASP A 39 -8.60 -4.58 13.72
N ILE A 40 -9.32 -3.74 12.96
CA ILE A 40 -10.73 -3.40 13.22
C ILE A 40 -11.61 -4.65 13.11
N LEU A 41 -11.44 -5.45 12.06
CA LEU A 41 -12.22 -6.67 11.83
C LEU A 41 -11.92 -7.73 12.90
N ARG A 42 -10.65 -7.90 13.27
CA ARG A 42 -10.23 -8.84 14.33
C ARG A 42 -10.77 -8.43 15.70
N ALA A 43 -10.96 -7.13 15.95
CA ALA A 43 -11.64 -6.62 17.13
C ALA A 43 -13.18 -6.78 17.10
N GLY A 44 -13.75 -7.34 16.01
CA GLY A 44 -15.20 -7.49 15.84
C GLY A 44 -15.93 -6.17 15.61
N GLN A 45 -15.21 -5.11 15.19
CA GLN A 45 -15.78 -3.79 14.99
C GLN A 45 -16.13 -3.54 13.51
N SER A 46 -17.09 -2.66 13.26
CA SER A 46 -17.43 -2.24 11.90
C SER A 46 -16.34 -1.35 11.32
N VAL A 47 -15.91 -1.65 10.09
CA VAL A 47 -14.99 -0.82 9.32
C VAL A 47 -15.71 0.42 8.83
N ASN A 48 -15.39 1.55 9.45
CA ASN A 48 -15.92 2.85 9.08
C ASN A 48 -14.85 3.93 9.29
N ARG A 49 -15.08 5.13 8.73
CA ARG A 49 -14.12 6.25 8.82
C ARG A 49 -13.70 6.55 10.26
N LYS A 50 -14.63 6.54 11.23
CA LYS A 50 -14.30 6.79 12.64
C LYS A 50 -13.35 5.73 13.21
N ALA A 51 -13.64 4.45 12.96
CA ALA A 51 -12.79 3.35 13.41
C ALA A 51 -11.40 3.40 12.79
N ILE A 52 -11.32 3.68 11.48
CA ILE A 52 -10.05 3.82 10.75
C ILE A 52 -9.23 5.00 11.31
N CYS A 53 -9.84 6.18 11.43
CA CYS A 53 -9.17 7.36 11.99
C CYS A 53 -8.69 7.11 13.42
N SER A 54 -9.50 6.47 14.27
CA SER A 54 -9.13 6.16 15.65
C SER A 54 -7.89 5.25 15.72
N ARG A 55 -7.81 4.21 14.88
CA ARG A 55 -6.67 3.30 14.84
C ARG A 55 -5.42 3.97 14.28
N LEU A 56 -5.56 4.83 13.26
CA LEU A 56 -4.46 5.63 12.72
C LEU A 56 -3.91 6.61 13.75
N LEU A 57 -4.78 7.26 14.53
CA LEU A 57 -4.36 8.18 15.61
C LEU A 57 -3.57 7.47 16.71
N VAL A 58 -3.99 6.26 17.12
CA VAL A 58 -3.23 5.45 18.10
C VAL A 58 -1.85 5.07 17.56
N LYS A 59 -1.75 4.72 16.28
CA LYS A 59 -0.45 4.42 15.65
C LYS A 59 0.42 5.66 15.52
N LEU A 60 -0.16 6.83 15.22
CA LEU A 60 0.54 8.10 15.16
C LEU A 60 1.10 8.51 16.53
N ASP A 61 0.33 8.33 17.60
CA ASP A 61 0.76 8.65 18.98
C ASP A 61 1.98 7.82 19.41
N GLY A 62 2.07 6.57 18.96
CA GLY A 62 3.22 5.69 19.21
C GLY A 62 4.35 5.79 18.18
N ALA A 63 4.19 6.58 17.12
CA ALA A 63 5.20 6.68 16.06
C ALA A 63 6.37 7.56 16.51
N ALA A 64 7.59 7.10 16.27
CA ALA A 64 8.79 7.91 16.51
C ALA A 64 9.43 8.29 15.17
N GLY A 65 9.53 9.59 14.90
CA GLY A 65 10.24 10.12 13.74
C GLY A 65 9.35 10.70 12.65
N THR A 66 9.88 11.75 12.01
CA THR A 66 9.15 12.65 11.10
C THR A 66 8.58 11.94 9.88
N GLU A 67 9.23 10.87 9.39
CA GLU A 67 8.76 10.12 8.22
C GLU A 67 7.50 9.30 8.51
N MET A 68 7.46 8.60 9.66
CA MET A 68 6.27 7.86 10.09
C MET A 68 5.11 8.80 10.43
N GLU A 69 5.38 9.92 11.11
CA GLU A 69 4.36 10.93 11.38
C GLU A 69 3.76 11.47 10.09
N THR A 70 4.60 11.84 9.12
CA THR A 70 4.17 12.32 7.80
C THR A 70 3.33 11.27 7.08
N HIS A 71 3.76 10.01 7.13
CA HIS A 71 3.03 8.88 6.55
C HIS A 71 1.61 8.76 7.14
N TYR A 72 1.48 8.72 8.47
CA TYR A 72 0.18 8.64 9.13
C TYR A 72 -0.69 9.88 8.91
N HIS A 73 -0.11 11.07 8.88
CA HIS A 73 -0.84 12.30 8.53
C HIS A 73 -1.38 12.25 7.10
N GLY A 74 -0.60 11.74 6.14
CA GLY A 74 -1.06 11.51 4.77
C GLY A 74 -2.22 10.52 4.70
N LEU A 75 -2.19 9.43 5.48
CA LEU A 75 -3.31 8.49 5.56
C LEU A 75 -4.57 9.11 6.17
N LEU A 76 -4.41 9.98 7.18
CA LEU A 76 -5.54 10.70 7.75
C LEU A 76 -6.14 11.69 6.75
N ALA A 77 -5.32 12.39 5.96
CA ALA A 77 -5.81 13.25 4.89
C ALA A 77 -6.66 12.45 3.88
N LEU A 78 -6.21 11.26 3.48
CA LEU A 78 -6.91 10.38 2.55
C LEU A 78 -8.28 9.97 3.05
N VAL A 79 -8.33 9.43 4.27
CA VAL A 79 -9.57 8.91 4.85
C VAL A 79 -10.58 10.04 5.10
N LEU A 80 -10.09 11.25 5.35
CA LEU A 80 -10.92 12.45 5.50
C LEU A 80 -11.28 13.13 4.17
N GLY A 81 -10.68 12.72 3.04
CA GLY A 81 -10.89 13.33 1.73
C GLY A 81 -10.31 14.75 1.62
N ARG A 82 -9.13 14.98 2.21
CA ARG A 82 -8.45 16.28 2.26
C ARG A 82 -7.16 16.35 1.42
N GLU A 83 -7.01 15.42 0.47
CA GLU A 83 -5.86 15.35 -0.45
C GLU A 83 -6.20 15.79 -1.86
#